data_AF-A0A1J9QMM3-F1
#
_entry.id   AF-A0A1J9QMM3-F1
#
_cell.length_a   1.000
_cell.length_b   1.000
_cell.length_c   1.000
_cell.angle_alpha   90.00
_cell.angle_beta   90.00
_cell.angle_gamma   90.00
#
_symmetry.space_group_name_H-M   'P 1'
#
loop_
_entity.id
_entity.type
_entity.pdbx_description
1 polymer ?
#
loop_
_entity_poly.entity_id
_entity_poly.type
_entity_poly.pdbx_seq_one_letter_code
_entity_poly.pdbx_strand_id
1 'polypeptide(L)'
;MVSKVLFWSGFGVAVRLWQLGMEMRPFFNKGSLWVYPLYATVGGSFGYWLQGVESRQYKLLSDRKDALLEKRARAAEQEKAAAARLSRRRLGQATMALPVLGESIKPKGIVVFSGGSAANNLVDVFKTVAERKQCSLSYVIPISDNGGSTSELIRVFGGPGIGDLRSRLVRLIPENGDLERAAIKTFFNHRLCLDADEARHEWLDIVEARHPLWNNVPSEKKELIRSFLNLLNLEIVKRLRPTSTFNFSSASIGNLFLTGARLFSGSLESAIYLLSSICGVPSNTSVLPAINTNFSHHISAGLANGTAITGQNAISHPSEPTALPDMASKPPDDTEDDDIVEDANLPGSLPMLRKPNIIFSKAEEEDLPARIDRIWYINPYGQEIRPPANPKVVSAIASDSQAVVYSIGSLYTSIIPSLILRGVGAAVAATPAVRHKILILNSTVDRETGPSSQPFTALDFVAAIAKAGAESRARGGADSITPLEYRKYVTHVIHLEGAGTPAVSRADLAVLGIETVRLYGRRGGGGGGQGEGFLRYDENALTQALEVVIGGGKDLRGDRSRRNTLDN
;
A
#
# COMPACT_ATOMS: atom_id res chain seq x y z
N MET A 1 5.44 -36.22 35.64
CA MET A 1 4.46 -36.73 34.66
C MET A 1 4.25 -38.20 34.95
N VAL A 2 3.04 -38.62 35.29
CA VAL A 2 2.73 -40.07 35.44
C VAL A 2 2.91 -40.70 34.06
N SER A 3 3.61 -41.84 33.98
CA SER A 3 3.75 -42.58 32.70
C SER A 3 2.35 -42.81 32.13
N LYS A 4 2.11 -42.45 30.86
CA LYS A 4 0.80 -42.65 30.22
C LYS A 4 0.37 -44.11 30.27
N VAL A 5 1.33 -45.03 30.23
CA VAL A 5 1.10 -46.46 30.45
C VAL A 5 0.48 -46.74 31.82
N LEU A 6 0.99 -46.14 32.90
CA LEU A 6 0.45 -46.30 34.25
C LEU A 6 -0.97 -45.72 34.37
N PHE A 7 -1.21 -44.55 33.76
CA PHE A 7 -2.54 -43.94 33.75
C PHE A 7 -3.57 -44.83 33.04
N TRP A 8 -3.24 -45.30 31.83
CA TRP A 8 -4.16 -46.12 31.05
C TRP A 8 -4.32 -47.55 31.58
N SER A 9 -3.30 -48.12 32.24
CA SER A 9 -3.45 -49.36 33.00
C SER A 9 -4.41 -49.20 34.17
N GLY A 10 -4.29 -48.11 34.95
CA GLY A 10 -5.24 -47.80 36.03
C GLY A 10 -6.66 -47.56 35.50
N PHE A 11 -6.79 -46.88 34.36
CA PHE A 11 -8.07 -46.69 33.68
C PHE A 11 -8.71 -48.01 33.24
N GLY A 12 -7.92 -48.95 32.69
CA GLY A 12 -8.42 -50.29 32.35
C GLY A 12 -9.00 -51.04 33.56
N VAL A 13 -8.33 -50.96 34.71
CA VAL A 13 -8.83 -51.51 35.98
C VAL A 13 -10.13 -50.82 36.42
N ALA A 14 -10.21 -49.49 36.30
CA ALA A 14 -11.40 -48.72 36.64
C ALA A 14 -12.60 -49.10 35.74
N VAL A 15 -12.38 -49.31 34.45
CA VAL A 15 -13.42 -49.80 33.52
C VAL A 15 -13.94 -51.17 33.96
N ARG A 16 -13.06 -52.08 34.42
CA ARG A 16 -13.48 -53.38 34.93
C ARG A 16 -14.30 -53.26 36.22
N LEU A 17 -13.92 -52.38 37.13
CA LEU A 17 -14.68 -52.09 38.35
C LEU A 17 -16.06 -51.52 38.01
N TRP A 18 -16.12 -50.59 37.07
CA TRP A 18 -17.37 -49.98 36.63
C TRP A 18 -18.30 -51.00 35.97
N GLN A 19 -17.76 -51.86 35.10
CA GLN A 19 -18.53 -52.97 34.49
C GLN A 19 -19.16 -53.87 35.55
N LEU A 20 -18.38 -54.31 36.54
CA LEU A 20 -18.88 -55.18 37.61
C LEU A 20 -19.93 -54.49 38.49
N GLY A 21 -19.79 -53.18 38.68
CA GLY A 21 -20.77 -52.36 39.40
C GLY A 21 -22.12 -52.31 38.66
N MET A 22 -22.10 -52.19 37.33
CA MET A 22 -23.33 -52.25 36.53
C MET A 22 -23.97 -53.65 36.52
N GLU A 23 -23.15 -54.71 36.52
CA GLU A 23 -23.62 -56.09 36.56
C GLU A 23 -24.06 -56.56 37.97
N MET A 24 -23.97 -55.69 38.99
CA MET A 24 -24.26 -56.02 40.41
C MET A 24 -23.50 -57.27 40.90
N ARG A 25 -22.28 -57.50 40.38
CA ARG A 25 -21.44 -58.64 40.75
C ARG A 25 -20.43 -58.23 41.83
N PRO A 26 -20.07 -59.13 42.76
CA PRO A 26 -19.06 -58.83 43.77
C PRO A 26 -17.71 -58.55 43.12
N PHE A 27 -17.08 -57.43 43.49
CA PHE A 27 -15.79 -56.99 42.95
C PHE A 27 -14.65 -58.00 43.18
N PHE A 28 -14.72 -58.77 44.26
CA PHE A 28 -13.67 -59.70 44.65
C PHE A 28 -14.20 -61.14 44.69
N ASN A 29 -14.31 -61.77 43.52
CA ASN A 29 -14.57 -63.20 43.38
C ASN A 29 -13.27 -63.95 43.01
N LYS A 30 -12.87 -64.94 43.82
CA LYS A 30 -11.61 -65.70 43.66
C LYS A 30 -11.42 -66.31 42.27
N GLY A 31 -12.51 -66.65 41.57
CA GLY A 31 -12.46 -67.19 40.20
C GLY A 31 -12.23 -66.15 39.08
N SER A 32 -12.44 -64.85 39.34
CA SER A 32 -12.37 -63.79 38.32
C SER A 32 -11.32 -62.71 38.59
N LEU A 33 -10.52 -62.86 39.64
CA LEU A 33 -9.45 -61.90 40.00
C LEU A 33 -8.40 -61.75 38.89
N TRP A 34 -8.20 -62.78 38.06
CA TRP A 34 -7.27 -62.76 36.92
C TRP A 34 -7.69 -61.80 35.80
N VAL A 35 -8.96 -61.35 35.79
CA VAL A 35 -9.47 -60.44 34.76
C VAL A 35 -8.98 -59.00 34.97
N TYR A 36 -8.65 -58.61 36.21
CA TYR A 36 -8.09 -57.29 36.52
C TYR A 36 -6.72 -57.03 35.86
N PRO A 37 -5.72 -57.92 35.98
CA PRO A 37 -4.47 -57.74 35.26
C PRO A 37 -4.65 -57.80 33.74
N LEU A 38 -5.65 -58.53 33.22
CA LEU A 38 -5.96 -58.52 31.79
C LEU A 38 -6.40 -57.12 31.32
N TYR A 39 -7.36 -56.49 32.00
CA TYR A 39 -7.83 -55.14 31.66
C TYR A 39 -6.73 -54.07 31.88
N ALA A 40 -5.91 -54.23 32.92
CA ALA A 40 -4.75 -53.37 33.15
C ALA A 40 -3.72 -53.47 32.02
N THR A 41 -3.52 -54.68 31.48
CA THR A 41 -2.60 -54.93 30.36
C THR A 41 -3.13 -54.32 29.07
N VAL A 42 -4.43 -54.51 28.75
CA VAL A 42 -5.06 -53.90 27.58
C VAL A 42 -4.97 -52.37 27.64
N GLY A 43 -5.31 -51.76 28.78
CA GLY A 43 -5.17 -50.32 28.99
C GLY A 43 -3.71 -49.85 28.86
N GLY A 44 -2.77 -50.57 29.47
CA GLY A 44 -1.34 -50.27 29.38
C GLY A 44 -0.80 -50.32 27.95
N SER A 45 -1.19 -51.35 27.18
CA SER A 45 -0.82 -51.49 25.76
C SER A 45 -1.36 -50.33 24.91
N PHE A 46 -2.60 -49.89 25.18
CA PHE A 46 -3.15 -48.71 24.52
C PHE A 46 -2.39 -47.43 24.89
N GLY A 47 -2.07 -47.24 26.17
CA GLY A 47 -1.26 -46.11 26.64
C GLY A 47 0.13 -46.06 26.00
N TYR A 48 0.77 -47.23 25.83
CA TYR A 48 2.07 -47.35 25.15
C TYR A 48 1.97 -47.00 23.67
N TRP A 49 0.92 -47.46 22.98
CA TRP A 49 0.67 -47.11 21.59
C TRP A 49 0.46 -45.60 21.40
N LEU A 50 -0.34 -44.97 22.26
CA LEU A 50 -0.62 -43.53 22.23
C LEU A 50 0.65 -42.70 22.41
N GLN A 51 1.50 -43.09 23.37
CA GLN A 51 2.80 -42.48 23.59
C GLN A 51 3.71 -42.59 22.36
N GLY A 52 3.66 -43.71 21.63
CA GLY A 52 4.38 -43.90 20.38
C GLY A 52 3.87 -43.02 19.23
N VAL A 53 2.56 -42.77 19.14
CA VAL A 53 1.97 -41.87 18.14
C VAL A 53 2.42 -40.42 18.37
N GLU A 54 2.33 -39.93 19.61
CA GLU A 54 2.78 -38.58 19.94
C GLU A 54 4.29 -38.40 19.74
N SER A 55 5.10 -39.39 20.12
CA SER A 55 6.55 -39.32 19.93
C SER A 55 6.92 -39.18 18.44
N ARG A 56 6.17 -39.84 17.54
CA ARG A 56 6.34 -39.68 16.09
C ARG A 56 5.90 -38.31 15.59
N GLN A 57 4.81 -37.76 16.13
CA GLN A 57 4.34 -36.41 15.78
C GLN A 57 5.32 -35.33 16.26
N TYR A 58 5.83 -35.42 17.48
CA TYR A 58 6.83 -34.50 18.02
C TYR A 58 8.13 -34.54 17.21
N LYS A 59 8.58 -35.74 16.82
CA LYS A 59 9.76 -35.89 15.96
C LYS A 59 9.54 -35.26 14.58
N LEU A 60 8.37 -35.47 13.96
CA LEU A 60 8.06 -34.83 12.67
C LEU A 60 8.04 -33.30 12.77
N LEU A 61 7.50 -32.76 13.87
CA LEU A 61 7.48 -31.32 14.13
C LEU A 61 8.87 -30.75 14.38
N SER A 62 9.74 -31.45 15.11
CA SER A 62 11.14 -31.04 15.30
C SER A 62 11.89 -31.06 13.98
N ASP A 63 11.76 -32.14 13.20
CA ASP A 63 12.44 -32.28 11.91
C ASP A 63 12.02 -31.18 10.92
N ARG A 64 10.73 -30.80 10.90
CA ARG A 64 10.24 -29.66 10.10
C ARG A 64 10.75 -28.31 10.60
N LYS A 65 10.83 -28.11 11.92
CA LYS A 65 11.38 -26.89 12.51
C LYS A 65 12.86 -26.71 12.13
N ASP A 66 13.63 -27.79 12.22
CA ASP A 66 15.06 -27.78 11.90
C ASP A 66 15.30 -27.56 10.41
N ALA A 67 14.52 -28.21 9.53
CA ALA A 67 14.56 -27.97 8.09
C ALA A 67 14.24 -26.50 7.72
N LEU A 68 13.30 -25.86 8.42
CA LEU A 68 12.98 -24.44 8.21
C LEU A 68 14.09 -23.51 8.70
N LEU A 69 14.72 -23.83 9.83
CA LEU A 69 15.86 -23.07 10.34
C LEU A 69 17.07 -23.18 9.42
N GLU A 70 17.36 -24.37 8.90
CA GLU A 70 18.43 -24.59 7.93
C GLU A 70 18.18 -23.83 6.62
N LYS A 71 16.94 -23.87 6.11
CA LYS A 71 16.56 -23.09 4.92
C LYS A 71 16.74 -21.58 5.12
N ARG A 72 16.42 -21.06 6.31
CA ARG A 72 16.64 -19.65 6.68
C ARG A 72 18.13 -19.31 6.78
N ALA A 73 18.95 -20.20 7.36
CA ALA A 73 20.39 -20.02 7.45
C ALA A 73 21.04 -19.96 6.07
N ARG A 74 20.69 -20.91 5.16
CA ARG A 74 21.17 -20.91 3.77
C ARG A 74 20.75 -19.66 3.00
N ALA A 75 19.52 -19.17 3.20
CA ALA A 75 19.07 -17.93 2.58
C ALA A 75 19.87 -16.70 3.08
N ALA A 76 20.16 -16.63 4.38
CA ALA A 76 20.98 -15.57 4.96
C ALA A 76 22.45 -15.62 4.46
N GLU A 77 23.02 -16.82 4.27
CA GLU A 77 24.34 -16.98 3.66
C GLU A 77 24.36 -16.57 2.19
N GLN A 78 23.34 -16.94 1.41
CA GLN A 78 23.20 -16.51 0.02
C GLN A 78 23.04 -14.99 -0.09
N GLU A 79 22.31 -14.36 0.83
CA GLU A 79 22.17 -12.90 0.88
C GLU A 79 23.50 -12.22 1.23
N LYS A 80 24.25 -12.74 2.22
CA LYS A 80 25.60 -12.27 2.55
C LYS A 80 26.58 -12.45 1.39
N ALA A 81 26.52 -13.60 0.71
CA ALA A 81 27.37 -13.89 -0.45
C ALA A 81 27.02 -13.01 -1.65
N ALA A 82 25.73 -12.75 -1.91
CA ALA A 82 25.27 -11.83 -2.95
C ALA A 82 25.72 -10.39 -2.64
N ALA A 83 25.62 -9.95 -1.38
CA ALA A 83 26.08 -8.64 -0.93
C ALA A 83 27.62 -8.50 -1.09
N ALA A 84 28.39 -9.54 -0.74
CA ALA A 84 29.83 -9.57 -0.93
C ALA A 84 30.25 -9.62 -2.42
N ARG A 85 29.46 -10.28 -3.27
CA ARG A 85 29.69 -10.32 -4.72
C ARG A 85 29.38 -8.97 -5.38
N LEU A 86 28.35 -8.28 -4.91
CA LEU A 86 28.03 -6.90 -5.31
C LEU A 86 29.12 -5.91 -4.85
N SER A 87 29.67 -6.07 -3.64
CA SER A 87 30.77 -5.21 -3.17
C SER A 87 32.07 -5.45 -3.95
N ARG A 88 32.43 -6.71 -4.24
CA ARG A 88 33.56 -7.05 -5.13
C ARG A 88 33.39 -6.55 -6.56
N ARG A 89 32.16 -6.58 -7.11
CA ARG A 89 31.88 -6.01 -8.45
C ARG A 89 32.07 -4.49 -8.48
N ARG A 90 31.69 -3.79 -7.40
CA ARG A 90 31.94 -2.34 -7.26
C ARG A 90 33.43 -2.01 -7.15
N LEU A 91 34.21 -2.80 -6.41
CA LEU A 91 35.67 -2.63 -6.32
C LEU A 91 36.39 -3.00 -7.64
N GLY A 92 35.93 -4.04 -8.33
CA GLY A 92 36.49 -4.45 -9.64
C GLY A 92 36.19 -3.46 -10.77
N GLN A 93 34.99 -2.88 -10.83
CA GLN A 93 34.65 -1.87 -11.84
C GLN A 93 35.38 -0.54 -11.64
N ALA A 94 35.82 -0.22 -10.42
CA ALA A 94 36.62 0.98 -10.16
C ALA A 94 38.06 0.88 -10.71
N THR A 95 38.56 -0.32 -11.04
CA THR A 95 39.96 -0.54 -11.42
C THR A 95 40.16 -0.85 -12.92
N MET A 96 39.09 -1.06 -13.69
CA MET A 96 39.14 -1.39 -15.14
C MET A 96 38.29 -0.47 -16.03
N ALA A 97 38.05 0.77 -15.59
CA ALA A 97 37.50 1.79 -16.49
C ALA A 97 38.64 2.35 -17.37
N LEU A 98 38.82 1.76 -18.56
CA LEU A 98 39.41 2.47 -19.70
C LEU A 98 38.60 3.77 -19.93
N PRO A 99 39.23 4.90 -20.29
CA PRO A 99 38.52 6.15 -20.47
C PRO A 99 37.73 6.08 -21.77
N VAL A 100 36.50 5.57 -21.70
CA VAL A 100 35.50 5.88 -22.70
C VAL A 100 35.15 7.34 -22.46
N LEU A 101 35.58 8.21 -23.38
CA LEU A 101 35.08 9.57 -23.56
C LEU A 101 33.59 9.49 -23.93
N GLY A 102 32.76 9.19 -22.95
CA GLY A 102 31.32 9.39 -22.98
C GLY A 102 31.01 10.31 -21.81
N GLU A 103 30.44 11.48 -22.09
CA GLU A 103 29.99 12.42 -21.07
C GLU A 103 29.25 11.64 -19.96
N SER A 104 29.61 11.89 -18.69
CA SER A 104 28.83 11.34 -17.58
C SER A 104 27.38 11.79 -17.76
N ILE A 105 26.48 10.88 -18.13
CA ILE A 105 25.06 11.20 -18.26
C ILE A 105 24.60 11.60 -16.87
N LYS A 106 24.51 12.92 -16.63
CA LYS A 106 23.98 13.42 -15.37
C LYS A 106 22.55 12.89 -15.28
N PRO A 107 22.16 12.26 -14.17
CA PRO A 107 20.76 11.91 -13.96
C PRO A 107 19.94 13.18 -14.07
N LYS A 108 18.92 13.16 -14.93
CA LYS A 108 18.03 14.31 -15.17
C LYS A 108 16.60 14.05 -14.72
N GLY A 109 16.25 12.83 -14.32
CA GLY A 109 14.88 12.42 -14.02
C GLY A 109 14.27 13.08 -12.78
N ILE A 110 12.95 13.05 -12.70
CA ILE A 110 12.15 13.50 -11.57
C ILE A 110 11.34 12.31 -11.07
N VAL A 111 11.45 12.01 -9.77
CA VAL A 111 10.62 11.00 -9.11
C VAL A 111 9.59 11.71 -8.26
N VAL A 112 8.31 11.40 -8.47
CA VAL A 112 7.19 11.98 -7.74
C VAL A 112 6.53 10.90 -6.89
N PHE A 113 6.63 11.02 -5.57
CA PHE A 113 5.77 10.27 -4.66
C PHE A 113 4.39 10.90 -4.67
N SER A 114 3.40 10.13 -5.13
CA SER A 114 2.04 10.60 -5.37
C SER A 114 1.04 9.59 -4.82
N GLY A 115 -0.07 10.10 -4.29
CA GLY A 115 -1.26 9.30 -4.00
C GLY A 115 -2.38 9.52 -5.00
N GLY A 116 -3.60 9.40 -4.49
CA GLY A 116 -4.86 9.50 -5.21
C GLY A 116 -5.20 10.90 -5.74
N SER A 117 -6.48 11.29 -5.61
CA SER A 117 -7.10 12.30 -6.48
C SER A 117 -6.50 13.70 -6.38
N ALA A 118 -5.94 14.10 -5.23
CA ALA A 118 -5.40 15.44 -5.02
C ALA A 118 -4.25 15.77 -5.99
N ALA A 119 -3.33 14.83 -6.16
CA ALA A 119 -2.18 14.97 -7.06
C ALA A 119 -2.57 14.96 -8.55
N ASN A 120 -3.83 14.67 -8.91
CA ASN A 120 -4.28 14.68 -10.31
C ASN A 120 -4.27 16.09 -10.91
N ASN A 121 -4.45 17.11 -10.08
CA ASN A 121 -4.40 18.51 -10.51
C ASN A 121 -2.96 18.97 -10.82
N LEU A 122 -1.95 18.23 -10.35
CA LEU A 122 -0.53 18.60 -10.55
C LEU A 122 0.16 17.78 -11.65
N VAL A 123 -0.55 16.86 -12.31
CA VAL A 123 0.05 15.98 -13.34
C VAL A 123 0.60 16.80 -14.49
N ASP A 124 -0.18 17.79 -14.95
CA ASP A 124 0.18 18.62 -16.09
C ASP A 124 1.36 19.54 -15.76
N VAL A 125 1.46 19.98 -14.51
CA VAL A 125 2.63 20.72 -14.00
C VAL A 125 3.89 19.87 -14.11
N PHE A 126 3.88 18.65 -13.55
CA PHE A 126 5.06 17.78 -13.59
C PHE A 126 5.42 17.35 -15.02
N LYS A 127 4.42 17.09 -15.86
CA LYS A 127 4.62 16.80 -17.27
C LYS A 127 5.30 17.96 -17.99
N THR A 128 4.79 19.19 -17.81
CA THR A 128 5.38 20.40 -18.40
C THR A 128 6.84 20.60 -17.96
N VAL A 129 7.13 20.43 -16.67
CA VAL A 129 8.49 20.53 -16.13
C VAL A 129 9.41 19.46 -16.74
N ALA A 130 8.94 18.21 -16.85
CA ALA A 130 9.71 17.10 -17.41
C ALA A 130 9.99 17.28 -18.91
N GLU A 131 9.01 17.76 -19.68
CA GLU A 131 9.15 18.04 -21.11
C GLU A 131 10.15 19.17 -21.36
N ARG A 132 10.03 20.29 -20.65
CA ARG A 132 10.95 21.43 -20.79
C ARG A 132 12.38 21.10 -20.36
N LYS A 133 12.56 20.27 -19.34
CA LYS A 133 13.88 19.80 -18.89
C LYS A 133 14.40 18.59 -19.67
N GLN A 134 13.59 18.06 -20.61
CA GLN A 134 13.87 16.85 -21.38
C GLN A 134 14.36 15.69 -20.48
N CYS A 135 13.55 15.37 -19.46
CA CYS A 135 13.89 14.33 -18.51
C CYS A 135 12.80 13.27 -18.34
N SER A 136 13.18 12.16 -17.69
CA SER A 136 12.25 11.11 -17.31
C SER A 136 11.42 11.52 -16.10
N LEU A 137 10.15 11.12 -16.09
CA LEU A 137 9.22 11.36 -14.99
C LEU A 137 8.72 10.02 -14.46
N SER A 138 8.93 9.75 -13.17
CA SER A 138 8.49 8.49 -12.55
C SER A 138 7.56 8.77 -11.38
N TYR A 139 6.33 8.29 -11.46
CA TYR A 139 5.37 8.37 -10.37
C TYR A 139 5.46 7.10 -9.51
N VAL A 140 5.70 7.26 -8.21
CA VAL A 140 5.66 6.16 -7.24
C VAL A 140 4.34 6.22 -6.51
N ILE A 141 3.55 5.15 -6.66
CA ILE A 141 2.17 5.06 -6.14
C ILE A 141 2.09 3.95 -5.10
N PRO A 142 1.52 4.21 -3.90
CA PRO A 142 1.31 3.19 -2.88
C PRO A 142 0.28 2.14 -3.34
N ILE A 143 0.31 0.96 -2.71
CA ILE A 143 -0.58 -0.17 -3.06
C ILE A 143 -1.46 -0.63 -1.89
N SER A 144 -1.58 0.22 -0.85
CA SER A 144 -2.30 -0.08 0.38
C SER A 144 -3.78 0.32 0.35
N ASP A 145 -4.26 0.84 -0.78
CA ASP A 145 -5.65 1.28 -0.94
C ASP A 145 -6.63 0.12 -0.79
N ASN A 146 -7.56 0.27 0.15
CA ASN A 146 -8.61 -0.71 0.44
C ASN A 146 -10.01 -0.08 0.52
N GLY A 147 -10.24 1.04 -0.17
CA GLY A 147 -11.55 1.71 -0.26
C GLY A 147 -12.27 1.51 -1.60
N GLY A 148 -13.58 1.79 -1.61
CA GLY A 148 -14.43 1.86 -2.81
C GLY A 148 -14.39 0.59 -3.68
N SER A 149 -14.39 0.80 -5.01
CA SER A 149 -14.29 -0.29 -6.02
C SER A 149 -13.06 -1.20 -5.85
N THR A 150 -11.99 -0.72 -5.22
CA THR A 150 -10.80 -1.53 -4.97
C THR A 150 -11.00 -2.51 -3.82
N SER A 151 -11.80 -2.16 -2.81
CA SER A 151 -12.12 -3.04 -1.68
C SER A 151 -12.79 -4.34 -2.13
N GLU A 152 -13.79 -4.25 -3.00
CA GLU A 152 -14.53 -5.40 -3.51
C GLU A 152 -13.66 -6.35 -4.35
N LEU A 153 -12.75 -5.77 -5.14
CA LEU A 153 -11.78 -6.54 -5.91
C LEU A 153 -10.77 -7.26 -5.00
N ILE A 154 -10.30 -6.61 -3.95
CA ILE A 154 -9.42 -7.23 -2.95
C ILE A 154 -10.16 -8.35 -2.21
N ARG A 155 -11.43 -8.13 -1.86
CA ARG A 155 -12.25 -9.13 -1.16
C ARG A 155 -12.40 -10.42 -1.99
N VAL A 156 -12.76 -10.29 -3.27
CA VAL A 156 -13.05 -11.46 -4.13
C VAL A 156 -11.80 -12.07 -4.76
N PHE A 157 -10.80 -11.28 -5.15
CA PHE A 157 -9.62 -11.77 -5.87
C PHE A 157 -8.31 -11.68 -5.09
N GLY A 158 -8.30 -11.01 -3.95
CA GLY A 158 -7.09 -10.60 -3.27
C GLY A 158 -6.26 -9.62 -4.10
N GLY A 159 -5.07 -9.34 -3.61
CA GLY A 159 -4.08 -8.55 -4.34
C GLY A 159 -3.98 -7.09 -3.89
N PRO A 160 -3.16 -6.30 -4.60
CA PRO A 160 -2.80 -4.95 -4.19
C PRO A 160 -3.93 -3.95 -4.43
N GLY A 161 -3.90 -2.82 -3.72
CA GLY A 161 -4.73 -1.67 -4.03
C GLY A 161 -4.34 -1.05 -5.37
N ILE A 162 -5.28 -1.02 -6.32
CA ILE A 162 -5.04 -0.58 -7.72
C ILE A 162 -5.69 0.75 -8.08
N GLY A 163 -6.53 1.32 -7.20
CA GLY A 163 -7.36 2.49 -7.50
C GLY A 163 -6.53 3.72 -7.90
N ASP A 164 -5.48 4.00 -7.15
CA ASP A 164 -4.55 5.11 -7.40
C ASP A 164 -3.68 4.89 -8.64
N LEU A 165 -3.21 3.65 -8.87
CA LEU A 165 -2.46 3.27 -10.07
C LEU A 165 -3.29 3.51 -11.33
N ARG A 166 -4.53 3.03 -11.34
CA ARG A 166 -5.49 3.29 -12.42
C ARG A 166 -5.70 4.79 -12.62
N SER A 167 -6.00 5.53 -11.54
CA SER A 167 -6.25 6.97 -11.64
C SER A 167 -5.08 7.71 -12.28
N ARG A 168 -3.84 7.35 -11.91
CA ARG A 168 -2.64 7.98 -12.47
C ARG A 168 -2.45 7.64 -13.94
N LEU A 169 -2.57 6.36 -14.32
CA LEU A 169 -2.42 5.90 -15.70
C LEU A 169 -3.42 6.57 -16.64
N VAL A 170 -4.69 6.64 -16.24
CA VAL A 170 -5.74 7.25 -17.05
C VAL A 170 -5.57 8.77 -17.17
N ARG A 171 -5.04 9.44 -16.13
CA ARG A 171 -4.75 10.88 -16.18
C ARG A 171 -3.57 11.21 -17.09
N LEU A 172 -2.65 10.28 -17.30
CA LEU A 172 -1.49 10.45 -18.18
C LEU A 172 -1.80 10.21 -19.67
N ILE A 173 -3.04 9.83 -20.02
CA ILE A 173 -3.46 9.70 -21.42
C ILE A 173 -3.35 11.07 -22.11
N PRO A 174 -2.61 11.19 -23.23
CA PRO A 174 -2.49 12.44 -23.96
C PRO A 174 -3.84 12.96 -24.49
N GLU A 175 -4.12 14.24 -24.28
CA GLU A 175 -5.37 14.91 -24.69
C GLU A 175 -5.25 15.62 -26.06
N ASN A 176 -4.50 15.05 -27.01
CA ASN A 176 -4.13 15.70 -28.27
C ASN A 176 -5.27 15.79 -29.30
N GLY A 177 -6.53 15.90 -28.87
CA GLY A 177 -7.71 16.00 -29.76
C GLY A 177 -8.06 14.72 -30.52
N ASP A 178 -7.45 13.60 -30.17
CA ASP A 178 -7.69 12.30 -30.80
C ASP A 178 -8.93 11.63 -30.19
N LEU A 179 -9.96 11.41 -31.02
CA LEU A 179 -11.24 10.80 -30.64
C LEU A 179 -11.04 9.41 -30.00
N GLU A 180 -10.04 8.65 -30.48
CA GLU A 180 -9.70 7.34 -29.93
C GLU A 180 -9.24 7.45 -28.47
N ARG A 181 -8.27 8.33 -28.21
CA ARG A 181 -7.68 8.49 -26.87
C ARG A 181 -8.70 9.06 -25.89
N ALA A 182 -9.55 9.97 -26.34
CA ALA A 182 -10.68 10.48 -25.57
C ALA A 182 -11.65 9.33 -25.21
N ALA A 183 -12.00 8.47 -26.16
CA ALA A 183 -12.87 7.31 -25.91
C ALA A 183 -12.26 6.33 -24.90
N ILE A 184 -10.97 5.98 -25.05
CA ILE A 184 -10.25 5.10 -24.12
C ILE A 184 -10.18 5.72 -22.72
N LYS A 185 -9.94 7.03 -22.62
CA LYS A 185 -9.93 7.75 -21.35
C LYS A 185 -11.30 7.73 -20.68
N THR A 186 -12.37 7.93 -21.43
CA THR A 186 -13.75 7.81 -20.92
C THR A 186 -14.04 6.39 -20.47
N PHE A 187 -13.68 5.40 -21.28
CA PHE A 187 -13.86 3.98 -20.99
C PHE A 187 -13.23 3.56 -19.66
N PHE A 188 -11.96 3.91 -19.42
CA PHE A 188 -11.28 3.51 -18.18
C PHE A 188 -11.61 4.38 -16.96
N ASN A 189 -12.10 5.61 -17.16
CA ASN A 189 -12.65 6.42 -16.06
C ASN A 189 -14.06 6.03 -15.65
N HIS A 190 -14.78 5.31 -16.51
CA HIS A 190 -16.16 4.94 -16.27
C HIS A 190 -16.30 4.13 -14.97
N ARG A 191 -17.35 4.48 -14.22
CA ARG A 191 -17.80 3.78 -13.02
C ARG A 191 -19.23 3.34 -13.27
N LEU A 192 -19.51 2.09 -12.96
CA LEU A 192 -20.86 1.54 -13.03
C LEU A 192 -21.79 2.29 -12.07
N CYS A 193 -23.08 2.18 -12.30
CA CYS A 193 -24.07 2.84 -11.45
C CYS A 193 -24.03 2.32 -9.99
N LEU A 194 -24.72 3.06 -9.11
CA LEU A 194 -24.75 2.75 -7.67
C LEU A 194 -25.68 1.57 -7.35
N ASP A 195 -26.71 1.36 -8.17
CA ASP A 195 -27.63 0.25 -8.00
C ASP A 195 -26.98 -1.06 -8.47
N ALA A 196 -27.05 -2.09 -7.63
CA ALA A 196 -26.33 -3.34 -7.86
C ALA A 196 -26.85 -4.11 -9.09
N ASP A 197 -28.15 -4.08 -9.34
CA ASP A 197 -28.77 -4.81 -10.45
C ASP A 197 -28.51 -4.09 -11.77
N GLU A 198 -28.74 -2.78 -11.82
CA GLU A 198 -28.40 -1.98 -13.00
C GLU A 198 -26.91 -2.08 -13.34
N ALA A 199 -26.03 -2.03 -12.33
CA ALA A 199 -24.57 -2.12 -12.54
C ALA A 199 -24.17 -3.48 -13.12
N ARG A 200 -24.86 -4.54 -12.71
CA ARG A 200 -24.65 -5.89 -13.25
C ARG A 200 -25.09 -5.98 -14.71
N HIS A 201 -26.23 -5.41 -15.08
CA HIS A 201 -26.68 -5.39 -16.48
C HIS A 201 -25.73 -4.56 -17.36
N GLU A 202 -25.32 -3.39 -16.88
CA GLU A 202 -24.36 -2.53 -17.56
C GLU A 202 -23.01 -3.25 -17.77
N TRP A 203 -22.51 -3.95 -16.74
CA TRP A 203 -21.30 -4.77 -16.85
C TRP A 203 -21.41 -5.84 -17.94
N LEU A 204 -22.52 -6.57 -17.99
CA LEU A 204 -22.74 -7.60 -19.02
C LEU A 204 -22.76 -6.99 -20.43
N ASP A 205 -23.39 -5.84 -20.62
CA ASP A 205 -23.39 -5.14 -21.91
C ASP A 205 -21.98 -4.66 -22.32
N ILE A 206 -21.14 -4.29 -21.36
CA ILE A 206 -19.74 -3.94 -21.62
C ILE A 206 -18.95 -5.17 -22.07
N VAL A 207 -19.09 -6.29 -21.35
CA VAL A 207 -18.40 -7.57 -21.64
C VAL A 207 -18.82 -8.12 -23.02
N GLU A 208 -20.11 -8.04 -23.35
CA GLU A 208 -20.67 -8.44 -24.65
C GLU A 208 -20.39 -7.42 -25.77
N ALA A 209 -19.75 -6.31 -25.43
CA ALA A 209 -19.40 -5.23 -26.35
C ALA A 209 -20.58 -4.52 -27.04
N ARG A 210 -21.75 -4.54 -26.40
CA ARG A 210 -22.96 -3.81 -26.82
C ARG A 210 -23.02 -2.39 -26.27
N HIS A 211 -22.33 -2.13 -25.16
CA HIS A 211 -22.41 -0.84 -24.48
C HIS A 211 -21.82 0.32 -25.33
N PRO A 212 -22.44 1.52 -25.35
CA PRO A 212 -21.96 2.68 -26.11
C PRO A 212 -20.55 3.18 -25.75
N LEU A 213 -20.01 2.79 -24.59
CA LEU A 213 -18.63 3.12 -24.19
C LEU A 213 -17.57 2.60 -25.17
N TRP A 214 -17.89 1.60 -25.98
CA TRP A 214 -17.00 1.10 -27.03
C TRP A 214 -16.96 1.96 -28.29
N ASN A 215 -17.83 2.97 -28.40
CA ASN A 215 -17.84 3.88 -29.55
C ASN A 215 -16.49 4.61 -29.65
N ASN A 216 -15.95 4.69 -30.87
CA ASN A 216 -14.65 5.29 -31.19
C ASN A 216 -13.42 4.57 -30.59
N VAL A 217 -13.58 3.37 -30.00
CA VAL A 217 -12.44 2.49 -29.65
C VAL A 217 -12.13 1.58 -30.84
N PRO A 218 -10.88 1.56 -31.36
CA PRO A 218 -10.48 0.69 -32.47
C PRO A 218 -10.72 -0.78 -32.19
N SER A 219 -10.96 -1.57 -33.23
CA SER A 219 -11.27 -3.00 -33.11
C SER A 219 -10.16 -3.79 -32.41
N GLU A 220 -8.89 -3.50 -32.70
CA GLU A 220 -7.74 -4.20 -32.12
C GLU A 220 -7.65 -3.96 -30.61
N LYS A 221 -7.83 -2.69 -30.20
CA LYS A 221 -7.85 -2.32 -28.77
C LYS A 221 -9.09 -2.85 -28.07
N LYS A 222 -10.24 -2.81 -28.73
CA LYS A 222 -11.50 -3.33 -28.22
C LYS A 222 -11.39 -4.83 -27.92
N GLU A 223 -10.91 -5.63 -28.88
CA GLU A 223 -10.71 -7.07 -28.69
C GLU A 223 -9.69 -7.38 -27.59
N LEU A 224 -8.58 -6.64 -27.57
CA LEU A 224 -7.57 -6.79 -26.53
C LEU A 224 -8.14 -6.49 -25.13
N ILE A 225 -8.79 -5.33 -24.94
CA ILE A 225 -9.37 -4.93 -23.65
C ILE A 225 -10.44 -5.94 -23.22
N ARG A 226 -11.33 -6.32 -24.15
CA ARG A 226 -12.43 -7.26 -23.90
C ARG A 226 -11.92 -8.63 -23.46
N SER A 227 -10.79 -9.10 -23.99
CA SER A 227 -10.22 -10.39 -23.58
C SER A 227 -9.93 -10.47 -22.07
N PHE A 228 -9.44 -9.37 -21.46
CA PHE A 228 -9.18 -9.30 -20.02
C PHE A 228 -10.45 -9.11 -19.19
N LEU A 229 -11.44 -8.35 -19.71
CA LEU A 229 -12.74 -8.20 -19.05
C LEU A 229 -13.51 -9.52 -19.04
N ASN A 230 -13.47 -10.28 -20.14
CA ASN A 230 -14.02 -11.64 -20.24
C ASN A 230 -13.37 -12.60 -19.25
N LEU A 231 -12.04 -12.56 -19.16
CA LEU A 231 -11.31 -13.36 -18.18
C LEU A 231 -11.74 -13.00 -16.76
N LEU A 232 -11.80 -11.71 -16.43
CA LEU A 232 -12.27 -11.27 -15.12
C LEU A 232 -13.69 -11.76 -14.85
N ASN A 233 -14.61 -11.61 -15.83
CA ASN A 233 -15.98 -12.07 -15.70
C ASN A 233 -16.06 -13.58 -15.41
N LEU A 234 -15.26 -14.39 -16.11
CA LEU A 234 -15.15 -15.81 -15.83
C LEU A 234 -14.63 -16.07 -14.40
N GLU A 235 -13.62 -15.31 -13.96
CA GLU A 235 -13.07 -15.42 -12.61
C GLU A 235 -14.05 -14.97 -11.51
N ILE A 236 -14.93 -13.99 -11.79
CA ILE A 236 -16.06 -13.60 -10.93
C ILE A 236 -17.01 -14.80 -10.78
N VAL A 237 -17.46 -15.37 -11.90
CA VAL A 237 -18.43 -16.48 -11.90
C VAL A 237 -17.87 -17.71 -11.18
N LYS A 238 -16.59 -18.05 -11.37
CA LYS A 238 -15.93 -19.17 -10.67
C LYS A 238 -15.90 -19.00 -9.14
N ARG A 239 -15.86 -17.76 -8.66
CA ARG A 239 -15.79 -17.43 -7.23
C ARG A 239 -17.15 -17.13 -6.62
N LEU A 240 -18.22 -17.18 -7.41
CA LEU A 240 -19.58 -17.02 -6.91
C LEU A 240 -19.89 -18.09 -5.85
N ARG A 241 -20.44 -17.67 -4.72
CA ARG A 241 -20.94 -18.54 -3.65
C ARG A 241 -22.33 -18.06 -3.23
N PRO A 242 -23.20 -18.93 -2.68
CA PRO A 242 -24.50 -18.51 -2.14
C PRO A 242 -24.36 -17.44 -1.04
N THR A 243 -23.26 -17.48 -0.29
CA THR A 243 -22.97 -16.56 0.82
C THR A 243 -22.09 -15.37 0.42
N SER A 244 -21.53 -15.35 -0.80
CA SER A 244 -20.63 -14.29 -1.27
C SER A 244 -20.76 -14.09 -2.78
N THR A 245 -21.29 -12.93 -3.16
CA THR A 245 -21.45 -12.51 -4.55
C THR A 245 -20.62 -11.26 -4.81
N PHE A 246 -20.24 -11.05 -6.07
CA PHE A 246 -19.50 -9.85 -6.46
C PHE A 246 -20.47 -8.68 -6.64
N ASN A 247 -20.22 -7.58 -5.94
CA ASN A 247 -21.00 -6.36 -6.03
C ASN A 247 -20.42 -5.41 -7.09
N PHE A 248 -21.19 -5.15 -8.15
CA PHE A 248 -20.80 -4.25 -9.24
C PHE A 248 -21.02 -2.76 -8.94
N SER A 249 -21.70 -2.43 -7.84
CA SER A 249 -22.07 -1.05 -7.48
C SER A 249 -20.84 -0.14 -7.43
N SER A 250 -20.85 0.94 -8.21
CA SER A 250 -19.74 1.91 -8.32
C SER A 250 -18.38 1.31 -8.73
N ALA A 251 -18.36 0.09 -9.28
CA ALA A 251 -17.14 -0.55 -9.75
C ALA A 251 -16.54 0.22 -10.93
N SER A 252 -15.22 0.39 -10.93
CA SER A 252 -14.55 1.09 -12.03
C SER A 252 -14.07 0.11 -13.09
N ILE A 253 -14.41 0.38 -14.36
CA ILE A 253 -13.97 -0.44 -15.49
C ILE A 253 -12.44 -0.53 -15.55
N GLY A 254 -11.72 0.56 -15.28
CA GLY A 254 -10.25 0.54 -15.21
C GLY A 254 -9.69 -0.36 -14.11
N ASN A 255 -10.36 -0.45 -12.95
CA ASN A 255 -9.96 -1.35 -11.88
C ASN A 255 -10.24 -2.82 -12.25
N LEU A 256 -11.40 -3.08 -12.86
CA LEU A 256 -11.78 -4.39 -13.39
C LEU A 256 -10.73 -4.86 -14.42
N PHE A 257 -10.39 -4.01 -15.38
CA PHE A 257 -9.37 -4.29 -16.40
C PHE A 257 -8.00 -4.61 -15.78
N LEU A 258 -7.47 -3.76 -14.90
CA LEU A 258 -6.17 -3.99 -14.27
C LEU A 258 -6.15 -5.29 -13.47
N THR A 259 -7.26 -5.63 -12.79
CA THR A 259 -7.38 -6.90 -12.07
C THR A 259 -7.36 -8.07 -13.03
N GLY A 260 -8.14 -8.01 -14.12
CA GLY A 260 -8.15 -9.05 -15.15
C GLY A 260 -6.78 -9.26 -15.79
N ALA A 261 -6.09 -8.16 -16.16
CA ALA A 261 -4.74 -8.21 -16.72
C ALA A 261 -3.71 -8.76 -15.74
N ARG A 262 -3.82 -8.43 -14.45
CA ARG A 262 -2.97 -8.99 -13.38
C ARG A 262 -3.21 -10.49 -13.22
N LEU A 263 -4.46 -10.93 -13.17
CA LEU A 263 -4.81 -12.35 -13.04
C LEU A 263 -4.33 -13.16 -14.24
N PHE A 264 -4.45 -12.61 -15.44
CA PHE A 264 -3.94 -13.23 -16.66
C PHE A 264 -2.41 -13.39 -16.64
N SER A 265 -1.69 -12.31 -16.33
CA SER A 265 -0.23 -12.25 -16.44
C SER A 265 0.49 -12.77 -15.19
N GLY A 266 -0.21 -12.91 -14.06
CA GLY A 266 0.38 -13.17 -12.76
C GLY A 266 1.31 -12.05 -12.27
N SER A 267 1.18 -10.83 -12.80
CA SER A 267 2.11 -9.73 -12.52
C SER A 267 1.41 -8.36 -12.56
N LEU A 268 1.45 -7.62 -11.44
CA LEU A 268 0.95 -6.26 -11.37
C LEU A 268 1.69 -5.33 -12.34
N GLU A 269 3.02 -5.44 -12.44
CA GLU A 269 3.81 -4.59 -13.34
C GLU A 269 3.46 -4.81 -14.81
N SER A 270 3.19 -6.05 -15.19
CA SER A 270 2.79 -6.39 -16.56
C SER A 270 1.41 -5.82 -16.88
N ALA A 271 0.48 -5.85 -15.92
CA ALA A 271 -0.83 -5.21 -16.07
C ALA A 271 -0.73 -3.68 -16.21
N ILE A 272 0.13 -3.03 -15.41
CA ILE A 272 0.42 -1.59 -15.52
C ILE A 272 1.02 -1.26 -16.88
N TYR A 273 2.01 -2.02 -17.33
CA TYR A 273 2.64 -1.85 -18.63
C TYR A 273 1.62 -1.96 -19.76
N LEU A 274 0.76 -2.99 -19.72
CA LEU A 274 -0.27 -3.20 -20.72
C LEU A 274 -1.24 -2.02 -20.79
N LEU A 275 -1.76 -1.56 -19.65
CA LEU A 275 -2.66 -0.40 -19.62
C LEU A 275 -1.96 0.85 -20.16
N SER A 276 -0.72 1.09 -19.72
CA SER A 276 0.12 2.20 -20.19
C SER A 276 0.30 2.19 -21.72
N SER A 277 0.52 1.01 -22.31
CA SER A 277 0.66 0.84 -23.75
C SER A 277 -0.65 1.06 -24.50
N ILE A 278 -1.77 0.52 -24.03
CA ILE A 278 -3.11 0.71 -24.63
C ILE A 278 -3.48 2.20 -24.65
N CYS A 279 -3.20 2.87 -23.54
CA CYS A 279 -3.44 4.29 -23.32
C CYS A 279 -2.47 5.21 -24.09
N GLY A 280 -1.38 4.68 -24.66
CA GLY A 280 -0.38 5.47 -25.36
C GLY A 280 0.34 6.48 -24.45
N VAL A 281 0.59 6.10 -23.19
CA VAL A 281 1.34 6.94 -22.25
C VAL A 281 2.78 7.14 -22.77
N PRO A 282 3.33 8.37 -22.73
CA PRO A 282 4.67 8.66 -23.23
C PRO A 282 5.77 7.79 -22.59
N SER A 283 6.75 7.35 -23.39
CA SER A 283 7.83 6.45 -22.94
C SER A 283 8.78 7.08 -21.90
N ASN A 284 8.80 8.42 -21.81
CA ASN A 284 9.56 9.15 -20.79
C ASN A 284 8.84 9.22 -19.43
N THR A 285 7.58 8.76 -19.35
CA THR A 285 6.79 8.77 -18.12
C THR A 285 6.49 7.34 -17.67
N SER A 286 6.79 7.03 -16.40
CA SER A 286 6.50 5.73 -15.82
C SER A 286 5.63 5.84 -14.57
N VAL A 287 4.75 4.86 -14.36
CA VAL A 287 3.96 4.70 -13.14
C VAL A 287 4.42 3.42 -12.47
N LEU A 288 5.02 3.55 -11.28
CA LEU A 288 5.66 2.47 -10.56
C LEU A 288 4.88 2.16 -9.29
N PRO A 289 4.45 0.90 -9.07
CA PRO A 289 3.89 0.51 -7.79
C PRO A 289 5.01 0.49 -6.75
N ALA A 290 4.74 1.04 -5.56
CA ALA A 290 5.73 1.15 -4.49
C ALA A 290 6.26 -0.22 -4.03
N ILE A 291 5.41 -1.26 -4.07
CA ILE A 291 5.75 -2.66 -3.83
C ILE A 291 5.37 -3.46 -5.08
N ASN A 292 6.28 -4.32 -5.57
CA ASN A 292 5.93 -5.29 -6.60
C ASN A 292 5.40 -6.57 -5.94
N THR A 293 4.08 -6.79 -6.02
CA THR A 293 3.41 -7.92 -5.39
C THR A 293 2.06 -8.24 -6.05
N ASN A 294 1.62 -9.48 -5.90
CA ASN A 294 0.28 -9.93 -6.24
C ASN A 294 -0.62 -10.13 -5.01
N PHE A 295 -0.14 -9.78 -3.82
CA PHE A 295 -0.85 -9.94 -2.55
C PHE A 295 -1.23 -8.60 -1.94
N SER A 296 -2.31 -8.59 -1.15
CA SER A 296 -2.71 -7.40 -0.40
C SER A 296 -1.68 -7.06 0.67
N HIS A 297 -1.38 -5.77 0.79
CA HIS A 297 -0.52 -5.22 1.82
C HIS A 297 -1.31 -4.12 2.52
N HIS A 298 -1.63 -4.31 3.78
CA HIS A 298 -2.41 -3.36 4.55
C HIS A 298 -1.50 -2.52 5.43
N ILE A 299 -1.96 -1.32 5.76
CA ILE A 299 -1.26 -0.40 6.67
C ILE A 299 -2.03 -0.27 7.97
N SER A 300 -1.31 0.01 9.05
CA SER A 300 -1.87 0.43 10.33
C SER A 300 -1.19 1.70 10.82
N ALA A 301 -1.97 2.55 11.48
CA ALA A 301 -1.52 3.80 12.08
C ALA A 301 -1.57 3.67 13.61
N GLY A 302 -0.49 4.07 14.27
CA GLY A 302 -0.43 4.25 15.72
C GLY A 302 -0.59 5.71 16.04
N LEU A 303 -1.54 6.04 16.91
CA LEU A 303 -1.82 7.39 17.38
C LEU A 303 -0.98 7.70 18.61
N ALA A 304 -0.76 9.00 18.87
CA ALA A 304 0.03 9.48 20.00
C ALA A 304 -0.54 9.09 21.38
N ASN A 305 -1.84 8.77 21.46
CA ASN A 305 -2.50 8.28 22.67
C ASN A 305 -2.35 6.75 22.87
N GLY A 306 -1.65 6.05 21.99
CA GLY A 306 -1.44 4.59 22.03
C GLY A 306 -2.49 3.77 21.29
N THR A 307 -3.58 4.37 20.79
CA THR A 307 -4.58 3.67 19.97
C THR A 307 -3.99 3.31 18.61
N ALA A 308 -4.37 2.15 18.06
CA ALA A 308 -4.01 1.75 16.71
C ALA A 308 -5.25 1.59 15.82
N ILE A 309 -5.16 2.09 14.58
CA ILE A 309 -6.20 2.00 13.55
C ILE A 309 -5.64 1.19 12.38
N THR A 310 -6.38 0.19 11.92
CA THR A 310 -5.95 -0.72 10.85
C THR A 310 -6.79 -0.55 9.59
N GLY A 311 -6.12 -0.48 8.44
CA GLY A 311 -6.73 -0.29 7.13
C GLY A 311 -6.62 1.15 6.65
N GLN A 312 -6.25 1.34 5.38
CA GLN A 312 -6.05 2.68 4.81
C GLN A 312 -7.36 3.49 4.80
N ASN A 313 -8.46 2.88 4.38
CA ASN A 313 -9.77 3.52 4.41
C ASN A 313 -10.14 3.95 5.84
N ALA A 314 -9.99 3.10 6.86
CA ALA A 314 -10.29 3.48 8.24
C ALA A 314 -9.42 4.64 8.77
N ILE A 315 -8.18 4.77 8.30
CA ILE A 315 -7.30 5.88 8.65
C ILE A 315 -7.80 7.18 8.00
N SER A 316 -8.17 7.16 6.71
CA SER A 316 -8.58 8.36 5.97
C SER A 316 -10.06 8.72 6.14
N HIS A 317 -10.94 7.73 6.26
CA HIS A 317 -12.41 7.85 6.22
C HIS A 317 -13.04 6.74 7.11
N PRO A 318 -13.43 7.06 8.35
CA PRO A 318 -13.94 6.06 9.27
C PRO A 318 -15.31 5.56 8.80
N SER A 319 -15.55 4.26 8.92
CA SER A 319 -16.87 3.65 8.79
C SER A 319 -17.17 3.03 10.15
N GLU A 320 -17.80 3.77 11.06
CA GLU A 320 -18.10 3.36 12.45
C GLU A 320 -16.86 2.96 13.31
N PRO A 321 -16.94 2.86 14.67
CA PRO A 321 -15.74 2.98 15.50
C PRO A 321 -14.78 1.81 15.32
N THR A 322 -13.64 2.09 14.69
CA THR A 322 -12.64 1.13 14.19
C THR A 322 -11.52 0.82 15.18
N ALA A 323 -11.72 1.07 16.47
CA ALA A 323 -10.74 0.68 17.49
C ALA A 323 -10.62 -0.85 17.50
N LEU A 324 -9.39 -1.37 17.60
CA LEU A 324 -9.16 -2.80 17.87
C LEU A 324 -9.96 -3.16 19.15
N PRO A 325 -10.96 -4.05 19.08
CA PRO A 325 -11.57 -4.54 20.30
C PRO A 325 -10.50 -5.36 21.04
N ASP A 326 -10.37 -5.14 22.35
CA ASP A 326 -9.69 -6.09 23.22
C ASP A 326 -10.26 -7.48 22.92
N MET A 327 -9.39 -8.47 22.72
CA MET A 327 -9.70 -9.87 22.39
C MET A 327 -10.59 -10.60 23.44
N ALA A 328 -11.19 -9.86 24.38
CA ALA A 328 -11.88 -10.38 25.55
C ALA A 328 -13.38 -10.01 25.64
N SER A 329 -13.97 -9.22 24.72
CA SER A 329 -15.32 -8.67 24.98
C SER A 329 -16.31 -8.57 23.80
N LYS A 330 -16.33 -9.53 22.86
CA LYS A 330 -17.50 -9.68 21.96
C LYS A 330 -18.26 -10.98 22.25
N PRO A 331 -19.62 -10.97 22.18
CA PRO A 331 -20.40 -12.20 22.16
C PRO A 331 -20.09 -13.01 20.87
N PRO A 332 -20.26 -14.34 20.89
CA PRO A 332 -19.77 -15.23 19.82
C PRO A 332 -20.46 -15.06 18.45
N ASP A 333 -21.64 -14.43 18.42
CA ASP A 333 -22.57 -14.51 17.27
C ASP A 333 -22.11 -13.75 16.01
N ASP A 334 -21.44 -12.60 16.13
CA ASP A 334 -21.06 -11.78 14.95
C ASP A 334 -19.83 -12.32 14.19
N THR A 335 -19.01 -13.16 14.83
CA THR A 335 -17.74 -13.64 14.24
C THR A 335 -17.88 -14.92 13.45
N GLU A 336 -18.92 -15.73 13.73
CA GLU A 336 -19.11 -17.02 13.07
C GLU A 336 -19.62 -16.84 11.63
N ASP A 337 -20.50 -15.86 11.36
CA ASP A 337 -21.01 -15.59 10.01
C ASP A 337 -19.93 -15.04 9.04
N ASP A 338 -19.01 -14.20 9.54
CA ASP A 338 -17.88 -13.64 8.76
C ASP A 338 -16.79 -14.69 8.45
N ASP A 339 -16.75 -15.80 9.18
CA ASP A 339 -15.82 -16.92 8.97
C ASP A 339 -16.41 -18.01 8.02
N ILE A 340 -17.72 -17.98 7.75
CA ILE A 340 -18.39 -18.86 6.78
C ILE A 340 -18.15 -18.42 5.32
N VAL A 341 -17.77 -17.16 5.11
CA VAL A 341 -17.54 -16.59 3.78
C VAL A 341 -16.14 -16.95 3.26
N GLU A 342 -16.05 -17.96 2.38
CA GLU A 342 -14.83 -18.30 1.60
C GLU A 342 -14.51 -17.20 0.55
N ASP A 343 -13.95 -16.08 1.01
CA ASP A 343 -13.39 -15.03 0.15
C ASP A 343 -11.90 -15.27 -0.14
N ALA A 344 -11.24 -14.38 -0.90
CA ALA A 344 -9.78 -14.48 -1.14
C ALA A 344 -8.94 -14.27 0.14
N ASN A 345 -9.60 -14.02 1.27
CA ASN A 345 -9.01 -13.84 2.58
C ASN A 345 -8.63 -15.20 3.18
N LEU A 346 -7.40 -15.30 3.69
CA LEU A 346 -6.95 -16.50 4.39
C LEU A 346 -7.71 -16.66 5.73
N PRO A 347 -7.99 -17.90 6.17
CA PRO A 347 -8.60 -18.15 7.49
C PRO A 347 -7.81 -17.46 8.61
N GLY A 348 -8.51 -16.79 9.53
CA GLY A 348 -7.89 -16.05 10.64
C GLY A 348 -7.33 -14.66 10.27
N SER A 349 -7.58 -14.15 9.07
CA SER A 349 -7.31 -12.75 8.72
C SER A 349 -8.17 -11.77 9.53
N LEU A 350 -7.70 -10.55 9.75
CA LEU A 350 -8.41 -9.55 10.57
C LEU A 350 -9.78 -9.19 9.97
N PRO A 351 -10.90 -9.31 10.73
CA PRO A 351 -12.24 -9.00 10.22
C PRO A 351 -12.40 -7.57 9.67
N MET A 352 -11.70 -6.59 10.26
CA MET A 352 -11.71 -5.19 9.80
C MET A 352 -11.13 -5.01 8.39
N LEU A 353 -10.33 -5.96 7.89
CA LEU A 353 -9.80 -5.94 6.53
C LEU A 353 -10.72 -6.66 5.52
N ARG A 354 -11.72 -7.41 6.01
CA ARG A 354 -12.65 -8.20 5.19
C ARG A 354 -13.90 -7.41 4.78
N LYS A 355 -14.25 -6.36 5.51
CA LYS A 355 -15.47 -5.57 5.28
C LYS A 355 -15.45 -4.83 3.92
N PRO A 356 -16.53 -4.91 3.13
CA PRO A 356 -16.65 -4.17 1.87
C PRO A 356 -16.85 -2.68 2.15
N ASN A 357 -15.82 -1.87 1.90
CA ASN A 357 -15.85 -0.42 2.08
C ASN A 357 -16.32 0.28 0.80
N ILE A 358 -17.53 -0.06 0.32
CA ILE A 358 -18.03 0.36 -1.00
C ILE A 358 -18.50 1.82 -1.00
N ILE A 359 -19.20 2.26 0.06
CA ILE A 359 -19.74 3.61 0.18
C ILE A 359 -18.70 4.52 0.84
N PHE A 360 -18.42 5.64 0.16
CA PHE A 360 -17.39 6.59 0.55
C PHE A 360 -18.00 7.99 0.57
N SER A 361 -17.90 8.70 1.70
CA SER A 361 -18.20 10.13 1.78
C SER A 361 -16.96 10.87 2.25
N LYS A 362 -16.54 11.87 1.47
CA LYS A 362 -15.47 12.83 1.80
C LYS A 362 -15.98 14.03 2.60
N ALA A 363 -17.29 14.13 2.81
CA ALA A 363 -17.95 15.33 3.30
C ALA A 363 -17.99 15.41 4.83
N GLU A 364 -17.82 14.28 5.53
CA GLU A 364 -17.87 14.19 6.99
C GLU A 364 -16.60 13.49 7.48
N GLU A 365 -15.51 14.26 7.60
CA GLU A 365 -14.28 13.78 8.22
C GLU A 365 -14.29 14.15 9.70
N GLU A 366 -14.65 13.21 10.57
CA GLU A 366 -14.40 13.36 12.00
C GLU A 366 -12.90 13.35 12.29
N ASP A 367 -12.47 14.23 13.20
CA ASP A 367 -11.09 14.29 13.66
C ASP A 367 -10.65 12.97 14.32
N LEU A 368 -9.38 12.61 14.13
CA LEU A 368 -8.78 11.52 14.89
C LEU A 368 -8.63 11.92 16.38
N PRO A 369 -8.80 10.98 17.32
CA PRO A 369 -8.74 11.29 18.75
C PRO A 369 -7.34 11.77 19.19
N ALA A 370 -6.31 11.46 18.41
CA ALA A 370 -4.96 11.98 18.58
C ALA A 370 -4.21 11.97 17.23
N ARG A 371 -3.11 12.72 17.16
CA ARG A 371 -2.22 12.75 15.99
C ARG A 371 -1.66 11.35 15.69
N ILE A 372 -1.47 11.05 14.41
CA ILE A 372 -0.74 9.85 13.99
C ILE A 372 0.74 10.03 14.33
N ASP A 373 1.30 9.10 15.10
CA ASP A 373 2.74 9.07 15.43
C ASP A 373 3.53 8.33 14.34
N ARG A 374 3.04 7.15 13.92
CA ARG A 374 3.71 6.30 12.92
C ARG A 374 2.74 5.41 12.14
N ILE A 375 3.19 4.98 10.96
CA ILE A 375 2.53 3.95 10.14
C ILE A 375 3.48 2.80 9.84
N TRP A 376 2.93 1.59 9.80
CA TRP A 376 3.64 0.39 9.41
C TRP A 376 2.76 -0.50 8.53
N TYR A 377 3.40 -1.37 7.75
CA TYR A 377 2.69 -2.42 7.01
C TYR A 377 2.39 -3.58 7.94
N ILE A 378 1.23 -4.21 7.74
CA ILE A 378 0.83 -5.44 8.41
C ILE A 378 0.55 -6.54 7.39
N ASN A 379 0.73 -7.79 7.80
CA ASN A 379 0.17 -8.92 7.07
C ASN A 379 -1.35 -9.03 7.34
N PRO A 380 -2.09 -9.92 6.64
CA PRO A 380 -3.52 -10.12 6.87
C PRO A 380 -3.87 -10.55 8.31
N TYR A 381 -2.91 -11.02 9.09
CA TYR A 381 -3.06 -11.46 10.49
C TYR A 381 -2.74 -10.34 11.51
N GLY A 382 -2.51 -9.10 11.06
CA GLY A 382 -2.21 -7.96 11.95
C GLY A 382 -0.76 -7.84 12.41
N GLN A 383 0.13 -8.73 11.96
CA GLN A 383 1.54 -8.68 12.37
C GLN A 383 2.29 -7.64 11.53
N GLU A 384 3.09 -6.81 12.19
CA GLU A 384 3.97 -5.84 11.52
C GLU A 384 4.96 -6.53 10.57
N ILE A 385 5.00 -6.06 9.34
CA ILE A 385 5.93 -6.49 8.29
C ILE A 385 6.67 -5.29 7.71
N ARG A 386 7.84 -5.56 7.13
CA ARG A 386 8.67 -4.55 6.46
C ARG A 386 8.94 -4.97 5.02
N PRO A 387 8.00 -4.74 4.11
CA PRO A 387 8.16 -5.13 2.72
C PRO A 387 9.33 -4.36 2.06
N PRO A 388 10.08 -5.01 1.15
CA PRO A 388 11.04 -4.29 0.32
C PRO A 388 10.31 -3.42 -0.70
N ALA A 389 10.86 -2.25 -1.01
CA ALA A 389 10.36 -1.44 -2.10
C ALA A 389 10.60 -2.13 -3.45
N ASN A 390 9.81 -1.75 -4.45
CA ASN A 390 10.03 -2.16 -5.83
C ASN A 390 11.45 -1.76 -6.28
N PRO A 391 12.29 -2.70 -6.77
CA PRO A 391 13.63 -2.39 -7.26
C PRO A 391 13.67 -1.29 -8.32
N LYS A 392 12.63 -1.17 -9.17
CA LYS A 392 12.52 -0.09 -10.17
C LYS A 392 12.38 1.28 -9.50
N VAL A 393 11.67 1.38 -8.38
CA VAL A 393 11.54 2.62 -7.59
C VAL A 393 12.89 3.01 -7.01
N VAL A 394 13.60 2.06 -6.40
CA VAL A 394 14.94 2.30 -5.83
C VAL A 394 15.93 2.72 -6.91
N SER A 395 15.90 2.07 -8.08
CA SER A 395 16.75 2.45 -9.23
C SER A 395 16.40 3.82 -9.78
N ALA A 396 15.11 4.12 -9.95
CA ALA A 396 14.66 5.42 -10.47
C ALA A 396 15.14 6.57 -9.56
N ILE A 397 15.10 6.38 -8.24
CA ILE A 397 15.60 7.36 -7.28
C ILE A 397 17.13 7.44 -7.33
N ALA A 398 17.82 6.31 -7.21
CA ALA A 398 19.26 6.26 -7.00
C ALA A 398 20.09 6.58 -8.26
N SER A 399 19.62 6.14 -9.43
CA SER A 399 20.39 6.15 -10.68
C SER A 399 19.89 7.19 -11.66
N ASP A 400 18.58 7.44 -11.72
CA ASP A 400 17.97 8.16 -12.85
C ASP A 400 17.52 9.57 -12.46
N SER A 401 17.34 9.86 -11.15
CA SER A 401 16.72 11.10 -10.67
C SER A 401 17.71 12.14 -10.15
N GLN A 402 17.43 13.40 -10.46
CA GLN A 402 18.05 14.58 -9.83
C GLN A 402 17.17 15.23 -8.77
N ALA A 403 15.86 14.98 -8.84
CA ALA A 403 14.88 15.55 -7.95
C ALA A 403 13.86 14.49 -7.49
N VAL A 404 13.57 14.50 -6.20
CA VAL A 404 12.47 13.76 -5.58
C VAL A 404 11.42 14.78 -5.15
N VAL A 405 10.17 14.56 -5.53
CA VAL A 405 9.04 15.42 -5.17
C VAL A 405 8.06 14.59 -4.33
N TYR A 406 7.74 15.08 -3.14
CA TYR A 406 6.61 14.63 -2.33
C TYR A 406 5.42 15.51 -2.72
N SER A 407 4.51 14.95 -3.52
CA SER A 407 3.36 15.68 -4.07
C SER A 407 2.30 15.92 -3.00
N ILE A 408 1.25 16.67 -3.36
CA ILE A 408 0.08 16.87 -2.50
C ILE A 408 -0.74 15.58 -2.37
N GLY A 409 -1.38 15.40 -1.23
CA GLY A 409 -2.20 14.24 -0.89
C GLY A 409 -2.07 13.90 0.59
N SER A 410 -2.88 12.95 1.04
CA SER A 410 -2.90 12.52 2.44
C SER A 410 -1.52 12.00 2.86
N LEU A 411 -0.96 12.60 3.90
CA LEU A 411 0.44 12.37 4.26
C LEU A 411 0.70 10.92 4.65
N TYR A 412 -0.20 10.37 5.46
CA TYR A 412 -0.03 9.08 6.13
C TYR A 412 -0.58 7.92 5.29
N THR A 413 -1.54 8.16 4.42
CA THR A 413 -2.12 7.10 3.56
C THR A 413 -1.67 7.12 2.11
N SER A 414 -1.00 8.19 1.64
CA SER A 414 -0.45 8.28 0.28
C SER A 414 1.07 8.34 0.22
N ILE A 415 1.68 9.29 0.93
CA ILE A 415 3.12 9.59 0.79
C ILE A 415 3.95 8.63 1.65
N ILE A 416 3.71 8.62 2.96
CA ILE A 416 4.46 7.83 3.93
C ILE A 416 4.48 6.32 3.62
N PRO A 417 3.37 5.68 3.17
CA PRO A 417 3.38 4.25 2.85
C PRO A 417 4.37 3.87 1.74
N SER A 418 4.73 4.82 0.87
CA SER A 418 5.77 4.61 -0.16
C SER A 418 7.19 4.85 0.38
N LEU A 419 7.34 5.65 1.45
CA LEU A 419 8.63 6.03 2.01
C LEU A 419 9.16 5.05 3.06
N ILE A 420 8.29 4.44 3.86
CA ILE A 420 8.67 3.49 4.92
C ILE A 420 9.20 2.15 4.38
N LEU A 421 9.02 1.88 3.09
CA LEU A 421 9.45 0.65 2.43
C LEU A 421 10.96 0.51 2.45
N ARG A 422 11.48 -0.70 2.70
CA ARG A 422 12.92 -0.90 2.83
C ARG A 422 13.64 -0.49 1.55
N GLY A 423 14.69 0.33 1.72
CA GLY A 423 15.55 0.80 0.65
C GLY A 423 15.23 2.21 0.14
N VAL A 424 14.00 2.71 0.31
CA VAL A 424 13.61 4.05 -0.19
C VAL A 424 14.33 5.16 0.56
N GLY A 425 14.34 5.12 1.90
CA GLY A 425 15.01 6.12 2.70
C GLY A 425 16.52 6.17 2.47
N ALA A 426 17.15 5.02 2.25
CA ALA A 426 18.56 4.96 1.85
C ALA A 426 18.77 5.59 0.46
N ALA A 427 17.90 5.27 -0.51
CA ALA A 427 17.98 5.83 -1.87
C ALA A 427 17.79 7.36 -1.88
N VAL A 428 16.89 7.90 -1.06
CA VAL A 428 16.68 9.35 -0.96
C VAL A 428 17.83 10.05 -0.23
N ALA A 429 18.30 9.51 0.90
CA ALA A 429 19.26 10.19 1.75
C ALA A 429 20.71 10.07 1.26
N ALA A 430 21.11 8.89 0.78
CA ALA A 430 22.51 8.56 0.50
C ALA A 430 22.94 8.85 -0.95
N THR A 431 22.01 9.19 -1.84
CA THR A 431 22.29 9.38 -3.27
C THR A 431 22.71 10.83 -3.56
N PRO A 432 23.96 11.09 -3.97
CA PRO A 432 24.42 12.45 -4.27
C PRO A 432 23.78 13.05 -5.52
N ALA A 433 23.28 12.21 -6.44
CA ALA A 433 22.57 12.64 -7.63
C ALA A 433 21.26 13.39 -7.32
N VAL A 434 20.57 13.01 -6.24
CA VAL A 434 19.32 13.64 -5.79
C VAL A 434 19.65 14.95 -5.08
N ARG A 435 19.72 16.03 -5.87
CA ARG A 435 20.06 17.38 -5.40
C ARG A 435 18.88 18.06 -4.72
N HIS A 436 17.66 17.82 -5.23
CA HIS A 436 16.46 18.49 -4.75
C HIS A 436 15.46 17.46 -4.20
N LYS A 437 14.96 17.71 -2.99
CA LYS A 437 13.98 16.86 -2.30
C LYS A 437 12.86 17.79 -1.84
N ILE A 438 11.83 17.88 -2.67
CA ILE A 438 10.86 18.96 -2.66
C ILE A 438 9.56 18.44 -2.04
N LEU A 439 9.16 19.01 -0.92
CA LEU A 439 7.84 18.78 -0.34
C LEU A 439 6.88 19.87 -0.83
N ILE A 440 5.77 19.46 -1.45
CA ILE A 440 4.65 20.36 -1.76
C ILE A 440 3.60 20.14 -0.68
N LEU A 441 3.33 21.15 0.15
CA LEU A 441 2.36 21.03 1.24
C LEU A 441 0.92 20.95 0.70
N ASN A 442 0.04 20.32 1.47
CA ASN A 442 -1.37 20.32 1.16
C ASN A 442 -1.94 21.74 1.32
N SER A 443 -2.97 22.06 0.53
CA SER A 443 -3.67 23.34 0.63
C SER A 443 -4.56 23.44 1.86
N THR A 444 -4.91 22.30 2.46
CA THR A 444 -5.60 22.20 3.75
C THR A 444 -5.08 21.02 4.56
N VAL A 445 -5.16 21.15 5.89
CA VAL A 445 -4.90 20.04 6.83
C VAL A 445 -6.09 19.08 6.78
N ASP A 446 -5.80 17.78 6.71
CA ASP A 446 -6.79 16.71 6.77
C ASP A 446 -6.77 16.03 8.15
N ARG A 447 -7.75 15.17 8.45
CA ARG A 447 -7.81 14.47 9.75
C ARG A 447 -6.55 13.67 10.09
N GLU A 448 -5.80 13.19 9.08
CA GLU A 448 -4.54 12.45 9.27
C GLU A 448 -3.43 13.33 9.84
N THR A 449 -3.49 14.63 9.57
CA THR A 449 -2.47 15.62 9.93
C THR A 449 -2.90 16.48 11.14
N GLY A 450 -3.70 15.86 12.00
CA GLY A 450 -3.97 16.26 13.38
C GLY A 450 -5.43 16.63 13.60
N PRO A 451 -5.96 16.42 14.83
CA PRO A 451 -7.26 16.99 15.18
C PRO A 451 -7.19 18.51 15.05
N SER A 452 -8.32 19.15 14.76
CA SER A 452 -8.46 20.59 14.54
C SER A 452 -7.91 21.44 15.70
N SER A 453 -7.85 20.86 16.92
CA SER A 453 -7.25 21.47 18.11
C SER A 453 -5.73 21.58 18.06
N GLN A 454 -5.05 20.72 17.31
CA GLN A 454 -3.60 20.65 17.21
C GLN A 454 -3.19 20.24 15.78
N PRO A 455 -3.34 21.12 14.77
CA PRO A 455 -3.02 20.80 13.37
C PRO A 455 -1.51 20.74 13.13
N PHE A 456 -1.08 19.95 12.15
CA PHE A 456 0.32 19.86 11.76
C PHE A 456 0.84 21.17 11.17
N THR A 457 2.06 21.51 11.56
CA THR A 457 2.87 22.58 10.94
C THR A 457 3.70 22.02 9.78
N ALA A 458 4.26 22.88 8.94
CA ALA A 458 5.20 22.45 7.89
C ALA A 458 6.40 21.66 8.44
N LEU A 459 6.86 21.98 9.66
CA LEU A 459 7.93 21.24 10.33
C LEU A 459 7.49 19.82 10.68
N ASP A 460 6.23 19.63 11.10
CA ASP A 460 5.68 18.30 11.40
C ASP A 460 5.61 17.42 10.15
N PHE A 461 5.21 17.98 9.00
CA PHE A 461 5.24 17.26 7.72
C PHE A 461 6.67 16.83 7.33
N VAL A 462 7.65 17.74 7.47
CA VAL A 462 9.06 17.45 7.23
C VAL A 462 9.56 16.36 8.17
N ALA A 463 9.24 16.46 9.47
CA ALA A 463 9.63 15.48 10.47
C ALA A 463 9.04 14.10 10.17
N ALA A 464 7.77 14.02 9.77
CA ALA A 464 7.11 12.77 9.43
C ALA A 464 7.76 12.07 8.22
N ILE A 465 8.10 12.83 7.16
CA ILE A 465 8.83 12.30 5.99
C ILE A 465 10.23 11.83 6.37
N ALA A 466 10.94 12.61 7.20
CA ALA A 466 12.29 12.27 7.64
C ALA A 466 12.30 11.01 8.54
N LYS A 467 11.34 10.90 9.47
CA LYS A 467 11.11 9.71 10.30
C LYS A 467 10.79 8.49 9.44
N ALA A 468 9.90 8.62 8.44
CA ALA A 468 9.57 7.53 7.52
C ALA A 468 10.81 7.05 6.72
N GLY A 469 11.62 8.00 6.23
CA GLY A 469 12.88 7.69 5.55
C GLY A 469 13.91 7.02 6.48
N ALA A 470 13.98 7.42 7.74
CA ALA A 470 14.83 6.75 8.73
C ALA A 470 14.35 5.33 9.03
N GLU A 471 13.03 5.13 9.21
CA GLU A 471 12.43 3.81 9.46
C GLU A 471 12.61 2.86 8.27
N SER A 472 12.65 3.38 7.05
CA SER A 472 12.98 2.60 5.85
C SER A 472 14.40 2.02 5.90
N ARG A 473 15.36 2.72 6.53
CA ARG A 473 16.76 2.29 6.61
C ARG A 473 16.98 1.21 7.67
N ALA A 474 16.40 1.38 8.85
CA ALA A 474 16.59 0.50 10.00
C ALA A 474 15.33 0.47 10.86
N ARG A 475 15.09 -0.65 11.56
CA ARG A 475 13.91 -0.75 12.45
C ARG A 475 14.10 0.21 13.62
N GLY A 476 13.08 0.99 13.97
CA GLY A 476 13.20 2.03 14.99
C GLY A 476 14.08 3.20 14.55
N GLY A 477 14.29 3.34 13.23
CA GLY A 477 15.05 4.45 12.68
C GLY A 477 14.36 5.79 12.94
N ALA A 478 13.03 5.80 13.01
CA ALA A 478 12.23 6.98 13.33
C ALA A 478 12.56 7.59 14.70
N ASP A 479 12.95 6.79 15.68
CA ASP A 479 13.29 7.27 17.03
C ASP A 479 14.72 7.83 17.11
N SER A 480 15.57 7.46 16.14
CA SER A 480 16.98 7.84 16.12
C SER A 480 17.27 9.13 15.37
N ILE A 481 16.35 9.62 14.53
CA ILE A 481 16.59 10.77 13.66
C ILE A 481 16.46 12.09 14.42
N THR A 482 17.46 12.96 14.26
CA THR A 482 17.45 14.30 14.86
C THR A 482 16.93 15.36 13.87
N PRO A 483 16.38 16.50 14.34
CA PRO A 483 15.90 17.57 13.45
C PRO A 483 16.93 18.08 12.44
N LEU A 484 18.22 18.12 12.82
CA LEU A 484 19.32 18.52 11.93
C LEU A 484 19.51 17.58 10.73
N GLU A 485 19.00 16.34 10.82
CA GLU A 485 19.06 15.37 9.74
C GLU A 485 17.87 15.43 8.79
N TYR A 486 16.86 16.25 9.07
CA TYR A 486 15.67 16.38 8.22
C TYR A 486 16.03 16.84 6.81
N ARG A 487 17.08 17.68 6.67
CA ARG A 487 17.63 18.11 5.37
C ARG A 487 18.07 16.95 4.47
N LYS A 488 18.40 15.78 5.05
CA LYS A 488 18.76 14.58 4.28
C LYS A 488 17.57 14.05 3.47
N TYR A 489 16.34 14.33 3.89
CA TYR A 489 15.12 13.84 3.25
C TYR A 489 14.30 14.95 2.59
N VAL A 490 14.31 16.17 3.11
CA VAL A 490 13.60 17.32 2.51
C VAL A 490 14.54 18.51 2.45
N THR A 491 14.75 19.06 1.25
CA THR A 491 15.59 20.26 1.05
C THR A 491 14.79 21.52 0.76
N HIS A 492 13.61 21.37 0.14
CA HIS A 492 12.73 22.50 -0.20
C HIS A 492 11.30 22.21 0.22
N VAL A 493 10.60 23.24 0.70
CA VAL A 493 9.16 23.19 1.04
C VAL A 493 8.44 24.25 0.22
N ILE A 494 7.53 23.82 -0.65
CA ILE A 494 6.64 24.68 -1.42
C ILE A 494 5.30 24.74 -0.71
N HIS A 495 4.83 25.94 -0.39
CA HIS A 495 3.62 26.11 0.40
C HIS A 495 2.72 27.22 -0.14
N LEU A 496 1.42 27.10 0.16
CA LEU A 496 0.45 28.19 0.04
C LEU A 496 0.36 28.94 1.38
N GLU A 497 -0.21 30.14 1.34
CA GLU A 497 -0.56 30.91 2.53
C GLU A 497 -2.06 31.25 2.42
N GLY A 498 -2.85 30.75 3.36
CA GLY A 498 -4.30 30.94 3.38
C GLY A 498 -4.97 30.31 4.60
N ALA A 499 -6.27 30.53 4.74
CA ALA A 499 -7.04 29.87 5.78
C ALA A 499 -7.03 28.34 5.58
N GLY A 500 -6.72 27.59 6.64
CA GLY A 500 -6.66 26.12 6.62
C GLY A 500 -5.33 25.53 6.11
N THR A 501 -4.43 26.32 5.53
CA THR A 501 -3.10 25.82 5.11
C THR A 501 -2.21 25.54 6.33
N PRO A 502 -1.32 24.52 6.30
CA PRO A 502 -0.38 24.26 7.38
C PRO A 502 0.46 25.50 7.74
N ALA A 503 0.65 25.75 9.04
CA ALA A 503 1.47 26.87 9.49
C ALA A 503 2.94 26.67 9.11
N VAL A 504 3.56 27.71 8.53
CA VAL A 504 4.95 27.64 8.02
C VAL A 504 5.82 28.67 8.73
N SER A 505 6.76 28.20 9.55
CA SER A 505 7.82 29.02 10.14
C SER A 505 9.07 28.97 9.26
N ARG A 506 9.34 30.07 8.53
CA ARG A 506 10.52 30.16 7.66
C ARG A 506 11.83 30.17 8.44
N ALA A 507 11.83 30.79 9.62
CA ALA A 507 13.02 30.86 10.47
C ALA A 507 13.44 29.46 10.95
N ASP A 508 12.49 28.67 11.45
CA ASP A 508 12.78 27.33 11.97
C ASP A 508 13.25 26.38 10.86
N LEU A 509 12.60 26.43 9.70
CA LEU A 509 13.02 25.63 8.54
C LEU A 509 14.39 26.08 8.01
N ALA A 510 14.68 27.38 8.00
CA ALA A 510 15.98 27.88 7.56
C ALA A 510 17.14 27.45 8.48
N VAL A 511 16.91 27.38 9.81
CA VAL A 511 17.90 26.86 10.78
C VAL A 511 18.24 25.39 10.50
N LEU A 512 17.27 24.60 10.05
CA LEU A 512 17.47 23.22 9.62
C LEU A 512 18.06 23.11 8.20
N GLY A 513 18.31 24.23 7.53
CA GLY A 513 18.76 24.28 6.15
C GLY A 513 17.69 23.80 5.18
N ILE A 514 16.42 24.12 5.39
CA ILE A 514 15.33 23.79 4.47
C ILE A 514 14.83 25.09 3.85
N GLU A 515 14.86 25.17 2.52
CA GLU A 515 14.45 26.36 1.79
C GLU A 515 12.93 26.37 1.58
N THR A 516 12.29 27.51 1.84
CA THR A 516 10.84 27.65 1.70
C THR A 516 10.49 28.51 0.50
N VAL A 517 9.60 28.03 -0.37
CA VAL A 517 9.05 28.78 -1.50
C VAL A 517 7.56 29.01 -1.27
N ARG A 518 7.16 30.28 -1.13
CA ARG A 518 5.75 30.66 -1.01
C ARG A 518 5.15 30.86 -2.38
N LEU A 519 3.97 30.27 -2.60
CA LEU A 519 3.12 30.51 -3.77
C LEU A 519 1.77 31.09 -3.33
N TYR A 520 1.16 31.88 -4.22
CA TYR A 520 -0.21 32.33 -4.03
C TYR A 520 -1.15 31.34 -4.72
N GLY A 521 -2.19 30.91 -4.01
CA GLY A 521 -3.19 30.02 -4.55
C GLY A 521 -4.32 30.79 -5.24
N ARG A 522 -5.01 30.16 -6.20
CA ARG A 522 -6.29 30.66 -6.69
C ARG A 522 -7.41 30.15 -5.78
N ARG A 523 -8.35 31.01 -5.41
CA ARG A 523 -9.65 30.57 -4.89
C ARG A 523 -10.42 29.95 -6.04
N GLY A 524 -10.89 28.72 -5.88
CA GLY A 524 -11.75 28.08 -6.86
C GLY A 524 -13.03 28.89 -7.04
N GLY A 525 -13.19 29.57 -8.17
CA GLY A 525 -14.44 30.20 -8.58
C GLY A 525 -15.06 29.37 -9.70
N GLY A 526 -16.28 28.85 -9.47
CA GLY A 526 -17.05 28.21 -10.54
C GLY A 526 -18.24 27.37 -10.07
N GLY A 527 -19.43 27.99 -10.05
CA GLY A 527 -20.71 27.41 -10.46
C GLY A 527 -21.23 26.13 -9.78
N GLY A 528 -22.16 26.28 -8.84
CA GLY A 528 -23.35 25.42 -8.78
C GLY A 528 -23.23 24.00 -8.22
N GLY A 529 -22.14 23.64 -7.54
CA GLY A 529 -22.03 22.36 -6.82
C GLY A 529 -21.25 22.54 -5.52
N GLN A 530 -21.73 21.93 -4.43
CA GLN A 530 -21.22 22.03 -3.05
C GLN A 530 -19.73 21.65 -2.91
N GLY A 531 -18.83 22.60 -3.20
CA GLY A 531 -17.39 22.48 -2.99
C GLY A 531 -16.83 23.82 -2.52
N GLU A 532 -17.00 24.11 -1.23
CA GLU A 532 -16.64 25.40 -0.62
C GLU A 532 -15.12 25.66 -0.66
N GLY A 533 -14.71 26.87 -1.08
CA GLY A 533 -13.61 27.64 -0.47
C GLY A 533 -12.14 27.20 -0.56
N PHE A 534 -11.77 26.00 -1.01
CA PHE A 534 -10.38 25.53 -0.93
C PHE A 534 -9.41 26.27 -1.87
N LEU A 535 -8.24 26.68 -1.35
CA LEU A 535 -7.14 27.21 -2.19
C LEU A 535 -6.55 26.09 -3.04
N ARG A 536 -6.29 26.39 -4.32
CA ARG A 536 -5.54 25.49 -5.22
C ARG A 536 -4.25 26.17 -5.67
N TYR A 537 -3.21 25.36 -5.89
CA TYR A 537 -1.97 25.83 -6.49
C TYR A 537 -2.26 26.38 -7.90
N ASP A 538 -1.75 27.57 -8.21
CA ASP A 538 -1.70 28.05 -9.60
C ASP A 538 -0.67 27.20 -10.37
N GLU A 539 -1.12 26.53 -11.42
CA GLU A 539 -0.31 25.62 -12.23
C GLU A 539 0.94 26.32 -12.81
N ASN A 540 0.80 27.57 -13.27
CA ASN A 540 1.92 28.32 -13.86
C ASN A 540 2.94 28.71 -12.80
N ALA A 541 2.47 29.20 -11.65
CA ALA A 541 3.34 29.61 -10.55
C ALA A 541 4.10 28.41 -9.96
N LEU A 542 3.42 27.26 -9.83
CA LEU A 542 4.04 26.03 -9.35
C LEU A 542 5.05 25.47 -10.36
N THR A 543 4.73 25.51 -11.66
CA THR A 543 5.65 25.11 -12.74
C THR A 543 6.94 25.94 -12.67
N GLN A 544 6.82 27.27 -12.60
CA GLN A 544 7.98 28.17 -12.49
C GLN A 544 8.80 27.91 -11.23
N ALA A 545 8.15 27.71 -10.08
CA ALA A 545 8.85 27.40 -8.85
C ALA A 545 9.64 26.09 -8.93
N LEU A 546 9.04 25.03 -9.48
CA LEU A 546 9.73 23.74 -9.67
C LEU A 546 10.88 23.87 -10.67
N GLU A 547 10.72 24.65 -11.74
CA GLU A 547 11.79 24.90 -12.72
C GLU A 547 12.99 25.64 -12.14
N VAL A 548 12.73 26.62 -11.26
CA VAL A 548 13.76 27.38 -10.54
C VAL A 548 14.50 26.47 -9.57
N VAL A 549 13.77 25.70 -8.76
CA VAL A 549 14.36 24.80 -7.76
C VAL A 549 15.18 23.71 -8.44
N ILE A 550 14.64 23.02 -9.45
CA ILE A 550 15.31 21.91 -10.13
C ILE A 550 16.39 22.39 -11.11
N GLY A 551 16.22 23.59 -11.68
CA GLY A 551 17.11 24.13 -12.71
C GLY A 551 18.45 24.67 -12.20
N GLY A 552 18.55 24.98 -10.90
CA GLY A 552 19.67 25.74 -10.35
C GLY A 552 19.63 27.18 -10.86
N GLY A 553 19.32 28.13 -9.97
CA GLY A 553 19.11 29.54 -10.31
C GLY A 553 20.19 30.13 -11.21
N LYS A 554 19.90 30.25 -12.52
CA LYS A 554 20.59 31.17 -13.42
C LYS A 554 19.76 32.40 -13.80
N ASP A 555 18.45 32.43 -13.51
CA ASP A 555 17.59 33.56 -13.93
C ASP A 555 17.08 34.46 -12.79
N LEU A 556 17.28 34.12 -11.51
CA LEU A 556 16.85 35.00 -10.40
C LEU A 556 17.82 36.14 -10.06
N ARG A 557 19.02 36.18 -10.66
CA ARG A 557 19.91 37.35 -10.58
C ARG A 557 19.69 38.37 -11.70
N GLY A 558 18.97 37.99 -12.78
CA GLY A 558 18.67 38.88 -13.90
C GLY A 558 17.44 39.75 -13.69
N ASP A 559 16.44 39.27 -12.94
CA ASP A 559 15.13 39.92 -12.87
C ASP A 559 14.84 40.71 -11.58
N ARG A 560 15.83 40.85 -10.69
CA ARG A 560 15.76 41.77 -9.54
C ARG A 560 15.97 43.26 -9.91
N SER A 561 16.02 43.60 -11.20
CA SER A 561 16.35 44.96 -11.67
C SER A 561 15.17 45.75 -12.27
N ARG A 562 13.95 45.20 -12.35
CA ARG A 562 12.81 45.96 -12.89
C ARG A 562 11.54 45.81 -12.08
N ARG A 563 11.40 46.77 -11.14
CA ARG A 563 10.19 47.37 -10.54
C ARG A 563 10.17 47.28 -9.03
N ASN A 564 10.95 48.19 -8.42
CA ASN A 564 10.59 48.88 -7.20
C ASN A 564 11.04 50.34 -7.37
N THR A 565 10.24 51.09 -8.11
CA THR A 565 10.15 52.55 -8.01
C THR A 565 8.76 52.92 -8.53
N LEU A 566 7.89 53.31 -7.61
CA LEU A 566 7.35 54.66 -7.55
C LEU A 566 6.49 54.77 -6.28
N ASP A 567 6.99 55.59 -5.37
CA ASP A 567 6.33 56.09 -4.17
C ASP A 567 5.04 56.85 -4.52
N ASN A 568 4.00 56.66 -3.70
CA ASN A 568 3.47 57.69 -2.77
C ASN A 568 2.41 57.09 -1.85
#